data_AF-A0A4V5US38-F1
#
_entry.id   AF-A0A4V5US38-F1
#
_cell.length_a   1.000
_cell.length_b   1.000
_cell.length_c   1.000
_cell.angle_alpha   90.00
_cell.angle_beta   90.00
_cell.angle_gamma   90.00
#
_symmetry.space_group_name_H-M   'P 1'
#
loop_
_entity.id
_entity.type
_entity.pdbx_description
1 polymer ?
#
loop_
_entity_poly.entity_id
_entity_poly.type
_entity_poly.pdbx_seq_one_letter_code
_entity_poly.pdbx_strand_id
1 'polypeptide(L)'
;LGISELASGETMTLRMASEKYSYSMTPFEIGDALQVIPNDDGTWTIKALQTLTDYSADLQLKLRYNQNLSEDFEDQVVFTFGDSQKIVKINIGQYVEKVPPTELVRKVPLGFTSEGRIAWVIYFNYNQAGLSGSEKTTFKFLDNVGPNQTLAVDSIAAYLTKQPILEVNGEMIRNLEHDEYSYDASQFFQKYASESGFNYEAEK
;
A
#
# COMPACT_ATOMS: atom_id res chain seq x y z
N LEU A 1 -25.06 -10.25 -4.67
CA LEU A 1 -25.01 -11.28 -5.72
C LEU A 1 -26.37 -11.95 -5.77
N GLY A 2 -26.97 -12.09 -6.95
CA GLY A 2 -28.19 -12.87 -7.15
C GLY A 2 -27.87 -14.03 -8.10
N ILE A 3 -28.16 -15.26 -7.67
CA ILE A 3 -27.85 -16.50 -8.39
C ILE A 3 -29.17 -17.26 -8.53
N SER A 4 -29.66 -17.43 -9.76
CA SER A 4 -30.88 -18.19 -10.03
C SER A 4 -30.67 -19.68 -9.82
N GLU A 5 -29.60 -20.23 -10.39
CA GLU A 5 -29.21 -21.63 -10.22
C GLU A 5 -27.69 -21.75 -10.38
N LEU A 6 -27.05 -22.56 -9.54
CA LEU A 6 -25.64 -22.95 -9.66
C LEU A 6 -25.42 -24.28 -8.94
N ALA A 7 -24.98 -25.32 -9.65
CA ALA A 7 -24.77 -26.63 -9.04
C ALA A 7 -23.50 -26.65 -8.16
N SER A 8 -23.45 -27.56 -7.18
CA SER A 8 -22.25 -27.74 -6.35
C SER A 8 -21.01 -27.99 -7.21
N GLY A 9 -19.95 -27.23 -6.95
CA GLY A 9 -18.70 -27.28 -7.69
C GLY A 9 -18.64 -26.41 -8.94
N GLU A 10 -19.78 -25.93 -9.44
CA GLU A 10 -19.81 -25.00 -10.57
C GLU A 10 -19.30 -23.62 -10.16
N THR A 11 -18.83 -22.90 -11.17
CA THR A 11 -18.21 -21.60 -11.00
C THR A 11 -18.84 -20.56 -11.91
N MET A 12 -18.82 -19.34 -11.44
CA MET A 12 -19.20 -18.16 -12.22
C MET A 12 -18.17 -17.05 -11.99
N THR A 13 -18.10 -16.10 -12.91
CA THR A 13 -17.09 -15.05 -12.87
C THR A 13 -17.72 -13.70 -12.58
N LEU A 14 -17.17 -13.00 -11.60
CA LEU A 14 -17.35 -11.58 -11.40
C LEU A 14 -16.17 -10.84 -12.01
N ARG A 15 -16.43 -9.81 -12.82
CA ARG A 15 -15.39 -8.97 -13.44
C ARG A 15 -15.54 -7.53 -13.02
N MET A 16 -14.42 -6.89 -12.65
CA MET A 16 -14.32 -5.44 -12.50
C MET A 16 -13.69 -4.82 -13.75
N ALA A 17 -14.37 -3.87 -14.38
CA ALA A 17 -13.85 -3.17 -15.55
C ALA A 17 -12.97 -1.96 -15.14
N SER A 18 -11.91 -2.21 -14.36
CA SER A 18 -10.94 -1.18 -13.95
C SER A 18 -9.61 -1.79 -13.52
N GLU A 19 -8.51 -1.16 -13.90
CA GLU A 19 -7.15 -1.47 -13.42
C GLU A 19 -6.68 -0.50 -12.33
N LYS A 20 -7.51 0.51 -12.00
CA LYS A 20 -7.15 1.55 -11.02
C LYS A 20 -7.24 1.07 -9.58
N TYR A 21 -7.76 -0.14 -9.33
CA TYR A 21 -7.95 -0.68 -8.00
C TYR A 21 -7.23 -2.01 -7.83
N SER A 22 -6.46 -2.13 -6.76
CA SER A 22 -5.91 -3.39 -6.26
C SER A 22 -6.85 -4.01 -5.23
N TYR A 23 -6.70 -5.31 -5.02
CA TYR A 23 -7.49 -6.09 -4.07
C TYR A 23 -6.67 -7.26 -3.53
N SER A 24 -7.14 -7.83 -2.43
CA SER A 24 -6.48 -9.00 -1.82
C SER A 24 -6.61 -10.23 -2.70
N MET A 25 -5.53 -11.00 -2.83
CA MET A 25 -5.51 -12.32 -3.49
C MET A 25 -5.92 -13.46 -2.55
N THR A 26 -6.32 -13.16 -1.31
CA THR A 26 -6.76 -14.17 -0.34
C THR A 26 -8.18 -14.64 -0.66
N PRO A 27 -8.41 -15.95 -0.92
CA PRO A 27 -9.75 -16.49 -1.07
C PRO A 27 -10.56 -16.34 0.23
N PHE A 28 -11.88 -16.22 0.10
CA PHE A 28 -12.77 -16.13 1.24
C PHE A 28 -14.13 -16.77 0.93
N GLU A 29 -14.89 -17.09 1.96
CA GLU A 29 -16.20 -17.72 1.83
C GLU A 29 -17.32 -16.74 2.17
N ILE A 30 -18.48 -16.91 1.53
CA ILE A 30 -19.72 -16.22 1.88
C ILE A 30 -20.65 -17.26 2.49
N GLY A 31 -20.69 -17.28 3.82
CA GLY A 31 -21.34 -18.36 4.57
C GLY A 31 -20.71 -19.72 4.23
N ASP A 32 -21.54 -20.76 4.18
CA ASP A 32 -21.18 -22.13 3.78
C ASP A 32 -21.49 -22.43 2.30
N ALA A 33 -22.02 -21.45 1.56
CA ALA A 33 -22.61 -21.66 0.23
C ALA A 33 -21.65 -21.38 -0.92
N LEU A 34 -20.76 -20.39 -0.76
CA LEU A 34 -19.92 -19.87 -1.84
C LEU A 34 -18.47 -19.68 -1.38
N GLN A 35 -17.54 -20.02 -2.25
CA GLN A 35 -16.13 -19.64 -2.16
C GLN A 35 -15.79 -18.62 -3.23
N VAL A 36 -15.15 -17.52 -2.86
CA VAL A 36 -14.70 -16.45 -3.75
C VAL A 36 -13.18 -16.49 -3.85
N ILE A 37 -12.68 -16.62 -5.07
CA ILE A 37 -11.26 -16.76 -5.38
C ILE A 37 -10.88 -15.58 -6.29
N PRO A 38 -10.11 -14.58 -5.79
CA PRO A 38 -9.58 -13.52 -6.61
C PRO A 38 -8.55 -14.03 -7.62
N ASN A 39 -8.57 -13.51 -8.84
CA ASN A 39 -7.58 -13.74 -9.89
C ASN A 39 -6.73 -12.48 -10.09
N ASP A 40 -5.64 -12.55 -10.87
CA ASP A 40 -4.72 -11.43 -11.09
C ASP A 40 -5.14 -10.46 -12.20
N ASP A 41 -6.28 -10.71 -12.86
CA ASP A 41 -6.74 -10.03 -14.07
C ASP A 41 -7.97 -9.11 -13.86
N GLY A 42 -8.32 -8.83 -12.61
CA GLY A 42 -9.50 -8.03 -12.26
C GLY A 42 -10.79 -8.85 -12.15
N THR A 43 -10.67 -10.18 -12.07
CA THR A 43 -11.80 -11.09 -11.90
C THR A 43 -11.79 -11.85 -10.58
N TRP A 44 -12.96 -12.32 -10.18
CA TRP A 44 -13.14 -13.26 -9.08
C TRP A 44 -13.93 -14.46 -9.57
N THR A 45 -13.40 -15.65 -9.32
CA THR A 45 -14.13 -16.91 -9.49
C THR A 45 -14.99 -17.15 -8.26
N ILE A 46 -16.29 -17.26 -8.45
CA ILE A 46 -17.27 -17.59 -7.41
C ILE A 46 -17.68 -19.04 -7.62
N LYS A 47 -17.32 -19.91 -6.68
CA LYS A 47 -17.58 -21.34 -6.71
C LYS A 47 -18.69 -21.70 -5.74
N ALA A 48 -19.68 -22.45 -6.20
CA ALA A 48 -20.69 -23.06 -5.34
C ALA A 48 -20.08 -24.21 -4.53
N LEU A 49 -20.25 -24.16 -3.20
CA LEU A 49 -19.90 -25.25 -2.30
C LEU A 49 -21.05 -26.28 -2.19
N GLN A 50 -22.27 -25.84 -2.48
CA GLN A 50 -23.49 -26.65 -2.54
C GLN A 50 -24.38 -26.17 -3.69
N THR A 51 -25.36 -26.96 -4.11
CA THR A 51 -26.32 -26.54 -5.15
C THR A 51 -27.18 -25.39 -4.63
N LEU A 52 -27.25 -24.30 -5.39
CA LEU A 52 -27.98 -23.08 -5.07
C LEU A 52 -29.15 -22.88 -6.02
N THR A 53 -30.29 -22.43 -5.49
CA THR A 53 -31.48 -22.03 -6.25
C THR A 53 -32.05 -20.77 -5.62
N ASP A 54 -32.34 -19.75 -6.45
CA ASP A 54 -32.83 -18.42 -6.03
C ASP A 54 -32.06 -17.82 -4.84
N TYR A 55 -30.73 -17.95 -4.89
CA TYR A 55 -29.84 -17.55 -3.80
C TYR A 55 -29.43 -16.08 -3.94
N SER A 56 -29.39 -15.38 -2.81
CA SER A 56 -28.84 -14.04 -2.74
C SER A 56 -27.91 -13.88 -1.55
N ALA A 57 -26.82 -13.14 -1.75
CA ALA A 57 -25.88 -12.82 -0.70
C ALA A 57 -25.16 -11.50 -0.95
N ASP A 58 -24.72 -10.87 0.14
CA ASP A 58 -23.87 -9.69 0.08
C ASP A 58 -22.42 -10.08 -0.19
N LEU A 59 -21.85 -9.45 -1.21
CA LEU A 59 -20.43 -9.58 -1.54
C LEU A 59 -19.72 -8.29 -1.13
N GLN A 60 -18.72 -8.42 -0.25
CA GLN A 60 -17.86 -7.31 0.15
C GLN A 60 -16.47 -7.49 -0.46
N LEU A 61 -16.13 -6.64 -1.43
CA LEU A 61 -14.79 -6.58 -2.00
C LEU A 61 -14.02 -5.42 -1.36
N LYS A 62 -12.86 -5.73 -0.79
CA LYS A 62 -11.93 -4.72 -0.25
C LYS A 62 -11.01 -4.26 -1.37
N LEU A 63 -11.28 -3.08 -1.90
CA LEU A 63 -10.52 -2.45 -2.98
C LEU A 63 -9.64 -1.32 -2.43
N ARG A 64 -8.47 -1.13 -3.03
CA ARG A 64 -7.58 -0.01 -2.77
C ARG A 64 -7.28 0.71 -4.09
N TYR A 65 -7.48 2.02 -4.12
CA TYR A 65 -7.10 2.82 -5.29
C TYR A 65 -5.58 2.87 -5.42
N ASN A 66 -5.08 2.70 -6.65
CA ASN A 66 -3.67 2.42 -6.92
C ASN A 66 -2.80 3.68 -7.07
N GLN A 67 -3.39 4.88 -6.98
CA GLN A 67 -2.67 6.13 -7.19
C GLN A 67 -2.96 7.12 -6.06
N ASN A 68 -1.99 7.99 -5.77
CA ASN A 68 -2.24 9.15 -4.93
C ASN A 68 -2.95 10.21 -5.79
N LEU A 69 -3.95 10.87 -5.21
CA LEU A 69 -4.69 11.93 -5.88
C LEU A 69 -4.28 13.30 -5.35
N SER A 70 -4.17 14.29 -6.25
CA SER A 70 -3.94 15.69 -5.92
C SER A 70 -5.22 16.45 -5.55
N GLU A 71 -6.40 15.90 -5.87
CA GLU A 71 -7.72 16.46 -5.57
C GLU A 71 -8.76 15.33 -5.46
N ASP A 72 -9.92 15.64 -4.90
CA ASP A 72 -11.02 14.69 -4.80
C ASP A 72 -11.53 14.29 -6.19
N PHE A 73 -11.87 13.02 -6.37
CA PHE A 73 -12.28 12.45 -7.65
C PHE A 73 -13.44 11.47 -7.48
N GLU A 74 -14.49 11.60 -8.31
CA GLU A 74 -15.55 10.59 -8.43
C GLU A 74 -15.19 9.63 -9.58
N ASP A 75 -15.01 8.35 -9.27
CA ASP A 75 -14.88 7.29 -10.28
C ASP A 75 -16.18 6.49 -10.41
N GLN A 76 -16.34 5.83 -11.57
CA GLN A 76 -17.42 4.87 -11.80
C GLN A 76 -16.84 3.53 -12.21
N VAL A 77 -17.08 2.52 -11.39
CA VAL A 77 -16.59 1.17 -11.61
C VAL A 77 -17.74 0.26 -12.00
N VAL A 78 -17.58 -0.42 -13.14
CA VAL A 78 -18.54 -1.40 -13.62
C VAL A 78 -18.13 -2.79 -13.16
N PHE A 79 -19.07 -3.48 -12.52
CA PHE A 79 -18.99 -4.90 -12.19
C PHE A 79 -19.95 -5.69 -13.06
N THR A 80 -19.46 -6.77 -13.67
CA THR A 80 -20.27 -7.70 -14.48
C THR A 80 -20.26 -9.07 -13.83
N PHE A 81 -21.44 -9.67 -13.72
CA PHE A 81 -21.65 -10.98 -13.11
C PHE A 81 -22.74 -11.73 -13.87
N GLY A 82 -22.37 -12.78 -14.60
CA GLY A 82 -23.24 -13.36 -15.62
C GLY A 82 -23.71 -12.29 -16.62
N ASP A 83 -25.00 -12.26 -16.91
CA ASP A 83 -25.62 -11.24 -17.77
C ASP A 83 -25.95 -9.93 -17.04
N SER A 84 -25.69 -9.87 -15.73
CA SER A 84 -26.00 -8.69 -14.92
C SER A 84 -24.82 -7.73 -14.86
N GLN A 85 -25.13 -6.44 -14.87
CA GLN A 85 -24.17 -5.36 -14.66
C GLN A 85 -24.59 -4.50 -13.47
N LYS A 86 -23.60 -4.10 -12.66
CA LYS A 86 -23.77 -3.12 -11.59
C LYS A 86 -22.72 -2.03 -11.72
N ILE A 87 -23.16 -0.78 -11.69
CA ILE A 87 -22.28 0.39 -11.69
C ILE A 87 -22.19 0.90 -10.26
N VAL A 88 -20.97 1.07 -9.76
CA VAL A 88 -20.69 1.60 -8.43
C VAL A 88 -19.95 2.92 -8.58
N LYS A 89 -20.52 3.98 -8.00
CA LYS A 89 -19.84 5.27 -7.87
C LYS A 89 -18.94 5.26 -6.64
N ILE A 90 -17.69 5.66 -6.79
CA ILE A 90 -16.70 5.67 -5.71
C ILE A 90 -16.11 7.07 -5.62
N ASN A 91 -16.26 7.71 -4.46
CA ASN A 91 -15.58 8.96 -4.15
C ASN A 91 -14.20 8.63 -3.56
N ILE A 92 -13.15 9.11 -4.21
CA ILE A 92 -11.78 8.95 -3.74
C ILE A 92 -11.29 10.33 -3.32
N GLY A 93 -10.93 10.45 -2.05
CA GLY A 93 -10.40 11.71 -1.53
C GLY A 93 -8.97 11.96 -1.98
N GLN A 94 -8.59 13.23 -2.02
CA GLN A 94 -7.20 13.65 -2.14
C GLN A 94 -6.33 12.91 -1.12
N TYR A 95 -5.14 12.47 -1.56
CA TYR A 95 -4.16 11.92 -0.63
C TYR A 95 -3.47 13.07 0.12
N VAL A 96 -3.78 13.21 1.41
CA VAL A 96 -3.14 14.19 2.29
C VAL A 96 -2.47 13.46 3.44
N GLU A 97 -1.15 13.65 3.55
CA GLU A 97 -0.38 13.11 4.66
C GLU A 97 0.03 14.24 5.62
N LYS A 98 -0.74 14.40 6.69
CA LYS A 98 -0.42 15.40 7.73
C LYS A 98 0.90 15.05 8.41
N VAL A 99 1.68 16.07 8.73
CA VAL A 99 2.96 15.94 9.44
C VAL A 99 2.75 16.34 10.90
N PRO A 100 2.75 15.38 11.85
CA PRO A 100 2.75 15.72 13.26
C PRO A 100 4.04 16.47 13.61
N PRO A 101 3.98 17.57 14.39
CA PRO A 101 5.17 18.34 14.75
C PRO A 101 6.25 17.53 15.47
N THR A 102 5.88 16.43 16.11
CA THR A 102 6.78 15.56 16.88
C THR A 102 7.21 14.28 16.16
N GLU A 103 6.69 14.00 14.96
CA GLU A 103 7.00 12.77 14.21
C GLU A 103 8.32 12.94 13.45
N LEU A 104 9.42 12.50 14.07
CA LEU A 104 10.76 12.58 13.48
C LEU A 104 11.00 11.56 12.36
N VAL A 105 10.39 10.38 12.47
CA VAL A 105 10.60 9.27 11.55
C VAL A 105 9.26 8.65 11.19
N ARG A 106 9.06 8.38 9.90
CA ARG A 106 7.94 7.57 9.43
C ARG A 106 8.40 6.56 8.40
N LYS A 107 7.91 5.33 8.55
CA LYS A 107 8.15 4.22 7.63
C LYS A 107 6.88 3.90 6.87
N VAL A 108 6.93 3.98 5.54
CA VAL A 108 5.79 3.77 4.65
C VAL A 108 6.07 2.59 3.72
N PRO A 109 5.23 1.54 3.71
CA PRO A 109 5.37 0.46 2.73
C PRO A 109 4.91 0.95 1.35
N LEU A 110 5.76 0.77 0.34
CA LEU A 110 5.43 1.03 -1.06
C LEU A 110 4.76 -0.18 -1.74
N GLY A 111 4.79 -1.35 -1.11
CA GLY A 111 4.27 -2.59 -1.68
C GLY A 111 5.40 -3.48 -2.23
N PHE A 112 5.13 -4.21 -3.30
CA PHE A 112 6.10 -5.12 -3.91
C PHE A 112 6.72 -4.50 -5.16
N THR A 113 8.03 -4.67 -5.35
CA THR A 113 8.71 -4.41 -6.62
C THR A 113 8.32 -5.46 -7.66
N SER A 114 8.62 -5.22 -8.93
CA SER A 114 8.47 -6.21 -10.02
C SER A 114 9.24 -7.51 -9.77
N GLU A 115 10.28 -7.46 -8.94
CA GLU A 115 11.10 -8.60 -8.53
C GLU A 115 10.53 -9.33 -7.29
N GLY A 116 9.36 -8.92 -6.79
CA GLY A 116 8.71 -9.50 -5.63
C GLY A 116 9.30 -9.09 -4.28
N ARG A 117 10.13 -8.03 -4.23
CA ARG A 117 10.70 -7.51 -2.98
C ARG A 117 9.74 -6.54 -2.33
N ILE A 118 9.63 -6.55 -1.00
CA ILE A 118 8.87 -5.52 -0.29
C ILE A 118 9.70 -4.23 -0.26
N ALA A 119 9.16 -3.16 -0.81
CA ALA A 119 9.78 -1.84 -0.81
C ALA A 119 9.21 -0.95 0.31
N TRP A 120 10.09 -0.17 0.93
CA TRP A 120 9.76 0.77 2.00
C TRP A 120 10.42 2.11 1.74
N VAL A 121 9.75 3.20 2.12
CA VAL A 121 10.36 4.53 2.24
C VAL A 121 10.41 4.89 3.73
N ILE A 122 11.54 5.44 4.14
CA ILE A 122 11.73 5.99 5.48
C ILE A 122 11.93 7.50 5.34
N TYR A 123 10.97 8.26 5.84
CA TYR A 123 11.08 9.71 5.97
C TYR A 123 11.74 10.03 7.30
N PHE A 124 12.87 10.74 7.27
CA PHE A 124 13.61 11.16 8.46
C PHE A 124 13.66 12.69 8.52
N ASN A 125 13.35 13.25 9.69
CA ASN A 125 13.28 14.70 9.96
C ASN A 125 12.48 15.52 8.94
N TYR A 126 11.46 14.91 8.34
CA TYR A 126 10.58 15.60 7.39
C TYR A 126 9.68 16.64 8.06
N ASN A 127 9.53 16.58 9.38
CA ASN A 127 8.88 17.63 10.18
C ASN A 127 9.78 18.86 10.44
N GLN A 128 11.03 18.84 9.97
CA GLN A 128 12.03 19.91 10.18
C GLN A 128 12.17 20.34 11.64
N ALA A 129 11.95 19.40 12.57
CA ALA A 129 12.19 19.69 13.97
C ALA A 129 13.67 20.11 14.12
N GLY A 130 13.92 21.14 14.93
CA GLY A 130 15.29 21.55 15.25
C GLY A 130 16.01 20.39 15.92
N LEU A 131 16.87 19.69 15.19
CA LEU A 131 17.65 18.59 15.74
C LEU A 131 18.90 19.18 16.39
N SER A 132 18.90 19.25 17.72
CA SER A 132 20.12 19.54 18.48
C SER A 132 20.94 18.26 18.63
N GLY A 133 21.88 18.06 17.70
CA GLY A 133 23.00 17.13 17.87
C GLY A 133 24.27 17.90 18.21
N SER A 134 25.15 17.32 19.03
CA SER A 134 26.55 17.74 19.05
C SER A 134 27.31 16.98 17.96
N GLU A 135 28.50 17.45 17.55
CA GLU A 135 29.41 16.68 16.67
C GLU A 135 29.68 15.24 17.20
N LYS A 136 29.43 14.99 18.50
CA LYS A 136 29.62 13.72 19.20
C LYS A 136 28.37 12.86 19.36
N THR A 137 27.19 13.31 18.92
CA THR A 137 25.97 12.50 19.06
C THR A 137 25.13 12.62 17.81
N THR A 138 25.50 11.80 16.82
CA THR A 138 24.72 11.59 15.60
C THR A 138 23.62 10.56 15.86
N PHE A 139 22.53 10.68 15.11
CA PHE A 139 21.30 9.90 15.24
C PHE A 139 21.52 8.38 15.28
N LYS A 140 20.68 7.67 16.06
CA LYS A 140 20.64 6.21 16.08
C LYS A 140 19.68 5.70 15.01
N PHE A 141 20.18 4.91 14.07
CA PHE A 141 19.36 4.16 13.13
C PHE A 141 19.39 2.70 13.55
N LEU A 142 18.37 2.31 14.32
CA LEU A 142 18.14 0.94 14.75
C LEU A 142 16.81 0.50 14.16
N ASP A 143 16.87 -0.31 13.11
CA ASP A 143 15.69 -0.90 12.50
C ASP A 143 16.03 -2.33 12.12
N ASN A 144 15.11 -3.26 12.37
CA ASN A 144 15.28 -4.66 12.04
C ASN A 144 14.29 -5.03 10.94
N VAL A 145 14.73 -5.80 9.95
CA VAL A 145 13.79 -6.44 9.03
C VAL A 145 13.03 -7.53 9.78
N GLY A 146 11.75 -7.71 9.42
CA GLY A 146 10.87 -8.67 10.09
C GLY A 146 11.37 -10.12 9.98
N PRO A 147 10.79 -11.05 10.76
CA PRO A 147 11.17 -12.46 10.69
C PRO A 147 11.02 -13.00 9.26
N ASN A 148 11.99 -13.81 8.83
CA ASN A 148 12.08 -14.39 7.48
C ASN A 148 12.25 -13.37 6.34
N GLN A 149 12.70 -12.15 6.63
CA GLN A 149 13.05 -11.16 5.63
C GLN A 149 14.54 -10.84 5.73
N THR A 150 15.13 -10.46 4.60
CA THR A 150 16.51 -9.97 4.52
C THR A 150 16.51 -8.62 3.83
N LEU A 151 17.24 -7.65 4.40
CA LEU A 151 17.44 -6.36 3.77
C LEU A 151 18.34 -6.53 2.55
N ALA A 152 17.86 -6.13 1.38
CA ALA A 152 18.70 -5.99 0.20
C ALA A 152 19.55 -4.71 0.34
N VAL A 153 20.72 -4.82 0.98
CA VAL A 153 21.58 -3.67 1.34
C VAL A 153 21.88 -2.77 0.14
N ASP A 154 22.25 -3.36 -1.00
CA ASP A 154 22.60 -2.62 -2.22
C ASP A 154 21.41 -1.88 -2.86
N SER A 155 20.18 -2.14 -2.39
CA SER A 155 18.97 -1.45 -2.88
C SER A 155 18.64 -0.16 -2.12
N ILE A 156 19.39 0.17 -1.05
CA ILE A 156 19.15 1.38 -0.28
C ILE A 156 19.55 2.61 -1.10
N ALA A 157 18.60 3.54 -1.27
CA ALA A 157 18.80 4.84 -1.87
C ALA A 157 18.28 5.93 -0.94
N ALA A 158 19.06 7.00 -0.77
CA ALA A 158 18.71 8.15 0.04
C ALA A 158 18.57 9.39 -0.84
N TYR A 159 17.56 10.20 -0.53
CA TYR A 159 17.25 11.44 -1.22
C TYR A 159 17.14 12.58 -0.22
N LEU A 160 17.57 13.77 -0.63
CA LEU A 160 17.32 14.99 0.12
C LEU A 160 16.00 15.60 -0.34
N THR A 161 15.26 16.14 0.62
CA THR A 161 14.05 16.92 0.37
C THR A 161 14.26 18.33 0.94
N LYS A 162 14.34 19.33 0.06
CA LYS A 162 14.61 20.74 0.37
C LYS A 162 13.40 21.40 1.03
N GLN A 163 12.20 21.02 0.59
CA GLN A 163 10.94 21.52 1.14
C GLN A 163 10.05 20.33 1.56
N PRO A 164 10.31 19.70 2.71
CA PRO A 164 9.60 18.47 3.13
C PRO A 164 8.18 18.71 3.66
N ILE A 165 7.81 19.98 3.92
CA ILE A 165 6.48 20.37 4.39
C ILE A 165 5.90 21.44 3.45
N LEU A 166 4.64 21.26 3.07
CA LEU A 166 3.83 22.24 2.35
C LEU A 166 2.71 22.72 3.27
N GLU A 167 2.34 23.99 3.17
CA GLU A 167 1.12 24.52 3.79
C GLU A 167 0.00 24.52 2.75
N VAL A 168 -1.06 23.75 3.00
CA VAL A 168 -2.24 23.68 2.14
C VAL A 168 -3.48 23.89 3.00
N ASN A 169 -4.26 24.93 2.70
CA ASN A 169 -5.48 25.28 3.45
C ASN A 169 -5.25 25.46 4.97
N GLY A 170 -4.08 25.97 5.38
CA GLY A 170 -3.71 26.17 6.78
C GLY A 170 -3.27 24.90 7.51
N GLU A 171 -3.11 23.77 6.80
CA GLU A 171 -2.57 22.53 7.34
C GLU A 171 -1.17 22.24 6.80
N MET A 172 -0.30 21.75 7.68
CA MET A 172 1.05 21.32 7.33
C MET A 172 1.03 19.86 6.85
N ILE A 173 1.27 19.68 5.55
CA ILE A 173 1.23 18.39 4.87
C ILE A 173 2.62 18.02 4.38
N ARG A 174 2.89 16.72 4.21
CA ARG A 174 4.16 16.23 3.70
C ARG A 174 4.28 16.57 2.22
N ASN A 175 5.46 17.07 1.82
CA ASN A 175 5.86 17.05 0.42
C ASN A 175 6.30 15.63 0.03
N LEU A 176 5.60 15.03 -0.92
CA LEU A 176 5.88 13.68 -1.42
C LEU A 176 6.86 13.68 -2.59
N GLU A 177 7.24 14.84 -3.09
CA GLU A 177 8.24 14.97 -4.15
C GLU A 177 9.66 14.80 -3.58
N HIS A 178 10.53 14.20 -4.38
CA HIS A 178 11.94 14.01 -4.05
C HIS A 178 12.76 14.94 -4.94
N ASP A 179 13.67 15.71 -4.31
CA ASP A 179 14.44 16.70 -5.04
C ASP A 179 15.71 16.10 -5.64
N GLU A 180 16.54 15.46 -4.82
CA GLU A 180 17.92 15.14 -5.21
C GLU A 180 18.42 13.86 -4.56
N TYR A 181 19.02 12.97 -5.36
CA TYR A 181 19.68 11.77 -4.87
C TYR A 181 20.94 12.14 -4.08
N SER A 182 21.12 11.59 -2.88
CA SER A 182 22.30 11.78 -2.07
C SER A 182 23.19 10.56 -2.12
N TYR A 183 24.29 10.66 -2.87
CA TYR A 183 25.28 9.59 -2.97
C TYR A 183 25.92 9.30 -1.60
N ASP A 184 26.32 10.35 -0.88
CA ASP A 184 26.98 10.21 0.42
C ASP A 184 26.07 9.56 1.48
N ALA A 185 24.80 9.98 1.56
CA ALA A 185 23.85 9.37 2.49
C ALA A 185 23.54 7.92 2.09
N SER A 186 23.36 7.63 0.80
CA SER A 186 23.12 6.26 0.33
C SER A 186 24.28 5.34 0.68
N GLN A 187 25.53 5.75 0.38
CA GLN A 187 26.74 5.01 0.72
C GLN A 187 26.89 4.82 2.23
N PHE A 188 26.61 5.85 3.02
CA PHE A 188 26.61 5.76 4.48
C PHE A 188 25.64 4.67 4.96
N PHE A 189 24.38 4.71 4.51
CA PHE A 189 23.38 3.73 4.94
C PHE A 189 23.71 2.31 4.46
N GLN A 190 24.19 2.14 3.24
CA GLN A 190 24.63 0.84 2.71
C GLN A 190 25.79 0.26 3.54
N LYS A 191 26.77 1.10 3.92
CA LYS A 191 27.92 0.68 4.72
C LYS A 191 27.54 0.17 6.12
N TYR A 192 26.53 0.77 6.74
CA TYR A 192 26.11 0.45 8.11
C TYR A 192 24.83 -0.41 8.19
N ALA A 193 24.31 -0.82 7.04
CA ALA A 193 23.25 -1.80 6.95
C ALA A 193 23.83 -3.22 7.01
N SER A 194 22.99 -4.14 7.49
CA SER A 194 23.21 -5.58 7.53
C SER A 194 22.01 -6.25 6.88
N GLU A 195 22.11 -7.54 6.56
CA GLU A 195 20.96 -8.32 6.08
C GLU A 195 19.80 -8.32 7.09
N SER A 196 20.08 -8.13 8.38
CA SER A 196 19.08 -8.01 9.45
C SER A 196 18.48 -6.62 9.64
N GLY A 197 18.98 -5.59 8.97
CA GLY A 197 18.51 -4.21 9.14
C GLY A 197 19.64 -3.19 9.37
N PHE A 198 19.30 -2.04 9.93
CA PHE A 198 20.24 -0.96 10.29
C PHE A 198 20.71 -1.12 11.73
N ASN A 199 22.02 -1.18 11.94
CA ASN A 199 22.63 -1.19 13.25
C ASN A 199 23.72 -0.13 13.30
N TYR A 200 23.32 1.14 13.41
CA TYR A 200 24.25 2.24 13.66
C TYR A 200 23.93 2.93 14.98
N GLU A 201 24.87 2.81 15.90
CA GLU A 201 25.01 3.70 17.04
C GLU A 201 26.32 4.48 16.85
N ALA A 202 26.27 5.81 16.96
CA ALA A 202 27.51 6.59 17.00
C ALA A 202 28.38 6.14 18.19
N GLU A 203 29.68 5.98 17.98
CA GLU A 203 30.64 5.77 19.07
C GLU A 203 30.58 6.94 20.05
N LYS A 204 30.60 6.63 21.35
CA LYS A 204 30.55 7.61 22.44
C LYS A 204 31.83 8.44 22.57
#